data_AF-A0A699U227-F1
#
_entry.id   AF-A0A699U227-F1
#
_cell.length_a   1.000
_cell.length_b   1.000
_cell.length_c   1.000
_cell.angle_alpha   90.00
_cell.angle_beta   90.00
_cell.angle_gamma   90.00
#
_symmetry.space_group_name_H-M   'P 1'
#
loop_
_entity.id
_entity.type
_entity.pdbx_description
1 polymer ?
#
loop_
_entity_poly.entity_id
_entity_poly.type
_entity_poly.pdbx_seq_one_letter_code
_entity_poly.pdbx_strand_id
1 'polypeptide(L)' 'MIFAIAALRNLEVHQIDVKKAFLNGDLEEEIYMNQPEGFMAPGLESKVCRLVKSLYDLRKAPKQGH' A
#
# COMPACT_ATOMS: atom_id res chain seq x y z
N MET A 1 -3.17 -23.35 -10.85
CA MET A 1 -3.48 -23.67 -12.27
C MET A 1 -2.49 -23.04 -13.25
N ILE A 2 -2.20 -21.73 -13.16
CA ILE A 2 -1.29 -21.03 -14.09
C ILE A 2 0.14 -21.62 -14.11
N PHE A 3 0.73 -21.91 -12.94
CA PHE A 3 2.07 -22.50 -12.87
C PHE A 3 2.17 -23.90 -13.52
N ALA A 4 1.11 -24.71 -13.43
CA ALA A 4 1.07 -26.03 -14.06
C ALA A 4 1.04 -25.93 -15.59
N ILE A 5 0.32 -24.94 -16.13
CA ILE A 5 0.28 -24.67 -17.57
C ILE A 5 1.63 -24.12 -18.06
N ALA A 6 2.28 -23.25 -17.28
CA ALA A 6 3.60 -22.72 -17.61
C ALA A 6 4.65 -23.84 -17.65
N ALA A 7 4.65 -24.74 -16.67
CA ALA A 7 5.53 -25.90 -16.62
C ALA A 7 5.30 -26.87 -17.80
N LEU A 8 4.04 -27.14 -18.14
CA LEU A 8 3.69 -27.99 -19.29
C LEU A 8 4.12 -27.38 -20.64
N ARG A 9 4.21 -26.06 -20.71
CA ARG A 9 4.54 -25.32 -21.94
C ARG A 9 5.98 -24.79 -21.98
N ASN A 10 6.83 -25.19 -21.02
CA ASN A 10 8.20 -24.68 -20.87
C ASN A 10 8.28 -23.15 -20.90
N LEU A 11 7.30 -22.46 -20.31
CA LEU A 11 7.27 -21.01 -20.25
C LEU A 11 8.04 -20.52 -19.03
N GLU A 12 8.90 -19.52 -19.24
CA GLU A 12 9.58 -18.82 -18.16
C GLU A 12 8.58 -17.93 -17.40
N VAL A 13 8.48 -18.14 -16.09
CA VAL A 13 7.57 -17.37 -15.23
C VAL A 13 8.36 -16.30 -14.49
N HIS A 14 8.16 -15.05 -14.89
CA HIS A 14 8.68 -13.89 -14.19
C HIS A 14 7.65 -13.40 -13.17
N GLN A 15 7.95 -13.52 -11.87
CA GLN A 15 7.14 -12.93 -10.82
C GLN A 15 7.64 -11.52 -10.52
N ILE A 16 6.77 -10.53 -10.66
CA ILE A 16 7.05 -9.15 -10.26
C ILE A 16 6.53 -8.96 -8.84
N ASP A 17 7.38 -8.47 -7.93
CA ASP A 17 6.98 -8.16 -6.56
C ASP A 17 6.07 -6.93 -6.55
N VAL A 18 4.76 -7.18 -6.52
CA VAL A 18 3.69 -6.15 -6.48
C VAL A 18 3.74 -5.36 -5.17
N LYS A 19 4.52 -5.78 -4.15
CA LYS A 19 4.67 -4.99 -2.91
C LYS A 19 5.18 -3.58 -3.18
N LYS A 20 5.99 -3.37 -4.24
CA LYS A 20 6.43 -2.01 -4.62
C LYS A 20 5.31 -1.18 -5.27
N ALA A 21 4.37 -1.81 -5.98
CA ALA A 21 3.25 -1.10 -6.58
C ALA A 21 2.32 -0.52 -5.51
N PHE A 22 2.15 -1.23 -4.38
CA PHE A 22 1.39 -0.73 -3.25
C PHE A 22 2.05 0.43 -2.51
N LEU A 23 3.37 0.58 -2.55
CA LEU A 23 4.09 1.66 -1.84
C LEU A 23 4.18 2.96 -2.66
N ASN A 24 3.93 2.87 -3.96
CA ASN A 24 4.06 3.98 -4.88
C ASN A 24 2.78 4.22 -5.69
N GLY A 25 1.67 3.60 -5.29
CA GLY A 25 0.33 3.95 -5.75
C GLY A 25 -0.10 5.24 -5.07
N ASP A 26 -0.66 6.15 -5.85
CA ASP A 26 -1.33 7.31 -5.29
C ASP A 26 -2.49 6.85 -4.41
N LEU A 27 -2.69 7.54 -3.28
CA LEU A 27 -3.84 7.29 -2.42
C LEU A 27 -5.10 7.78 -3.13
N GLU A 28 -5.99 6.87 -3.53
CA GLU A 28 -7.31 7.22 -4.07
C GLU A 28 -8.19 7.93 -3.01
N GLU A 29 -7.95 7.66 -1.72
CA GLU A 29 -8.64 8.30 -0.59
C GLU A 29 -7.71 9.27 0.16
N GLU A 30 -8.22 10.44 0.58
CA GLU A 30 -7.49 11.30 1.52
C GLU A 30 -7.54 10.71 2.93
N ILE A 31 -6.36 10.36 3.45
CA ILE A 31 -6.24 9.69 4.74
C ILE A 31 -5.50 10.61 5.71
N TYR A 32 -6.07 10.77 6.90
CA TYR A 32 -5.48 11.54 7.97
C TYR A 32 -5.12 10.63 9.14
N MET A 33 -4.02 10.93 9.83
CA MET A 33 -3.57 10.22 11.02
C MET A 33 -3.18 11.20 12.13
N ASN A 34 -3.21 10.71 13.37
CA ASN A 34 -2.68 11.47 14.49
C ASN A 34 -1.19 11.75 14.28
N GLN A 35 -0.73 12.87 14.84
CA GLN A 35 0.68 13.22 14.79
C GLN A 35 1.53 12.15 15.51
N PRO A 36 2.64 11.71 14.90
CA PRO A 36 3.55 10.79 15.56
C PRO A 36 4.21 11.44 16.78
N GLU A 37 4.60 10.61 17.74
CA GLU A 37 5.29 11.06 18.95
C GLU A 37 6.59 11.81 18.56
N GLY A 38 6.82 12.97 19.18
CA GLY A 38 7.96 13.84 18.87
C GLY A 38 7.74 14.85 17.74
N PHE A 39 6.59 14.84 17.05
CA PHE A 39 6.24 15.83 16.03
C PHE A 39 5.28 16.93 16.53
N MET A 40 4.67 16.75 17.69
CA MET A 40 3.75 17.72 18.29
C MET A 40 4.52 18.95 18.79
N ALA A 41 4.32 20.10 18.14
CA ALA A 41 4.83 21.39 18.61
C ALA A 41 3.74 22.17 19.38
N PRO A 42 4.12 23.06 20.31
CA PRO A 42 3.17 23.90 21.05
C PRO A 42 2.26 24.70 20.10
N GLY A 43 0.95 24.58 20.25
CA GLY A 43 -0.06 25.21 19.40
C GLY A 43 -0.46 24.42 18.15
N LEU A 44 0.12 23.24 17.91
CA LEU A 44 -0.24 22.32 16.82
C LEU A 44 -0.90 21.04 17.33
N GLU A 45 -1.25 20.93 18.61
CA GLU A 45 -1.76 19.72 19.24
C GLU A 45 -3.05 19.20 18.61
N SER A 46 -3.86 20.09 18.03
CA SER A 46 -5.11 19.74 17.35
C SER A 46 -4.94 19.35 15.88
N LYS A 47 -3.71 19.39 15.33
CA LYS A 47 -3.48 19.04 13.92
C LYS A 47 -3.41 17.54 13.70
N VAL A 48 -3.71 17.14 12.48
CA VAL A 48 -3.57 15.78 11.97
C VAL A 48 -2.62 15.78 10.78
N CYS A 49 -1.92 14.67 10.56
CA CYS A 49 -1.04 14.48 9.41
C CYS A 49 -1.84 13.91 8.25
N ARG A 50 -1.70 14.50 7.05
CA ARG A 50 -2.24 13.90 5.82
C ARG A 50 -1.24 12.90 5.27
N LEU A 51 -1.71 11.70 4.98
CA LEU A 51 -0.91 10.67 4.36
C LEU A 51 -0.80 10.96 2.85
N VAL A 52 0.44 11.03 2.36
CA VAL A 52 0.73 11.35 0.94
C VAL A 52 1.01 10.09 0.12
N LYS A 53 1.47 9.01 0.77
CA LYS A 53 1.71 7.70 0.17
C LYS A 53 1.21 6.62 1.10
N SER A 54 0.68 5.54 0.53
CA SER A 54 0.31 4.33 1.27
C SER A 54 1.50 3.83 2.10
N LEU A 55 1.34 3.90 3.43
CA LEU A 55 2.21 3.16 4.35
C LEU A 55 1.84 1.67 4.25
N TYR A 56 2.82 0.79 4.46
CA TYR A 56 2.64 -0.66 4.43
C TYR A 56 1.36 -1.09 5.16
N ASP A 57 0.54 -1.90 4.47
CA ASP A 57 -0.68 -2.52 4.99
C ASP A 57 -1.65 -1.56 5.68
N LEU A 58 -1.92 -0.41 5.05
CA LEU A 58 -3.14 0.32 5.41
C LEU A 58 -4.32 -0.64 5.17
N ARG A 59 -4.96 -1.11 6.24
CA ARG A 59 -6.01 -2.17 6.27
C ARG A 59 -7.30 -1.85 5.49
N LYS A 60 -7.24 -0.96 4.50
CA LYS A 60 -8.22 -0.75 3.45
C LYS A 60 -7.68 -1.22 2.09
N ALA A 61 -7.05 -2.39 2.03
CA ALA A 61 -6.89 -3.07 0.75
C ALA A 61 -8.31 -3.33 0.17
N PRO A 62 -8.58 -3.01 -1.11
CA PRO A 62 -9.88 -3.26 -1.71
C PRO A 62 -10.17 -4.75 -1.62
N LYS A 63 -11.24 -5.11 -0.92
CA LYS A 63 -11.82 -6.47 -0.97
C LYS A 63 -12.54 -6.62 -2.31
N GLN A 64 -11.78 -6.72 -3.41
CA GLN A 64 -12.33 -7.13 -4.69
C GLN A 64 -11.46 -8.27 -5.23
N GLY A 65 -11.73 -9.47 -4.71
CA GLY A 65 -11.50 -10.71 -5.43
C GLY A 65 -12.85 -11.19 -5.96
N HIS A 66 -13.08 -11.01 -7.25
CA HIS A 66 -13.99 -11.83 -8.05
C HIS A 66 -13.15 -12.51 -9.13
#